data_AF-A0A183CS16-F1
#
_entry.id   AF-A0A183CS16-F1
#
_cell.length_a   1.000
_cell.length_b   1.000
_cell.length_c   1.000
_cell.angle_alpha   90.00
_cell.angle_beta   90.00
_cell.angle_gamma   90.00
#
_symmetry.space_group_name_H-M   'P 1'
#
loop_
_entity.id
_entity.type
_entity.pdbx_description
1 polymer ?
#
loop_
_entity_poly.entity_id
_entity_poly.type
_entity_poly.pdbx_seq_one_letter_code
_entity_poly.pdbx_strand_id
1 'polypeptide(L)'
;MRSPSPTNDKSRSLTAYRRKLAEYKEIENRLKELRLKERDSQKLFDKSENEIKSLQSVGQIVGEVLKQLTEEKFIVKATNGPRYVVGCRRSIDKGKLKQGTRVALDMTTLTIMRQLPREVDPLVYKMSHEDPGNVSYAEIGGLSEQIRELREVVELPLINPELFKRVGITPPKGCLLYGPPGTGKTLLARAVASQLNCNFLKVVSSAIVDKYIGESARMIREMFNYARDNQPCIVFMDE
;
A
#
# COMPACT_ATOMS: atom_id res chain seq x y z
N MET A 1 -60.47 -30.73 -64.11
CA MET A 1 -60.14 -29.54 -63.30
C MET A 1 -60.23 -29.89 -61.82
N ARG A 2 -59.09 -30.02 -61.14
CA ARG A 2 -58.90 -29.66 -59.72
C ARG A 2 -57.39 -29.61 -59.52
N SER A 3 -56.85 -28.41 -59.69
CA SER A 3 -55.48 -28.07 -59.33
C SER A 3 -55.19 -28.54 -57.89
N PRO A 4 -54.00 -29.11 -57.60
CA PRO A 4 -53.66 -29.46 -56.23
C PRO A 4 -53.76 -28.19 -55.37
N SER A 5 -54.47 -28.30 -54.26
CA SER A 5 -54.71 -27.18 -53.37
C SER A 5 -53.36 -26.59 -52.90
N PRO A 6 -53.15 -25.27 -53.01
CA PRO A 6 -51.86 -24.60 -52.70
C PRO A 6 -51.46 -24.68 -51.21
N THR A 7 -52.27 -25.34 -50.37
CA THR A 7 -52.05 -25.48 -48.94
C THR A 7 -51.10 -26.63 -48.57
N ASN A 8 -51.00 -27.68 -49.40
CA ASN A 8 -50.24 -28.90 -49.07
C ASN A 8 -48.73 -28.80 -49.37
N ASP A 9 -48.36 -28.06 -50.42
CA ASP A 9 -46.94 -27.77 -50.71
C ASP A 9 -46.39 -26.71 -49.74
N LYS A 10 -47.25 -25.81 -49.28
CA LYS A 10 -46.93 -24.81 -48.26
C LYS A 10 -46.68 -25.45 -46.90
N SER A 11 -47.42 -26.50 -46.52
CA SER A 11 -47.21 -27.22 -45.26
C SER A 11 -45.89 -28.02 -45.28
N ARG A 12 -45.56 -28.71 -46.39
CA ARG A 12 -44.28 -29.42 -46.56
C ARG A 12 -43.07 -28.50 -46.52
N SER A 13 -43.12 -27.37 -47.24
CA SER A 13 -42.05 -26.37 -47.24
C SER A 13 -41.85 -25.71 -45.87
N LEU A 14 -42.94 -25.39 -45.15
CA LEU A 14 -42.86 -24.89 -43.77
C LEU A 14 -42.25 -25.92 -42.80
N THR A 15 -42.51 -27.21 -43.00
CA THR A 15 -41.95 -28.28 -42.15
C THR A 15 -40.46 -28.46 -42.40
N ALA A 16 -40.02 -28.40 -43.67
CA ALA A 16 -38.60 -28.40 -44.01
C ALA A 16 -37.86 -27.15 -43.48
N TYR A 17 -38.50 -25.98 -43.56
CA TYR A 17 -37.96 -24.74 -42.98
C TYR A 17 -37.82 -24.83 -41.45
N ARG A 18 -38.82 -25.39 -40.76
CA ARG A 18 -38.76 -25.66 -39.31
C ARG A 18 -37.62 -26.61 -38.92
N ARG A 19 -37.37 -27.66 -39.71
CA ARG A 19 -36.22 -28.56 -39.47
C ARG A 19 -34.88 -27.84 -39.63
N LYS A 20 -34.70 -27.06 -40.70
CA LYS A 20 -33.50 -26.24 -40.88
C LYS A 20 -33.29 -25.21 -39.77
N LEU A 21 -34.37 -24.61 -39.25
CA LEU A 21 -34.30 -23.72 -38.10
C LEU A 21 -33.87 -24.44 -36.81
N ALA A 22 -34.29 -25.69 -36.62
CA ALA A 22 -33.86 -26.50 -35.48
C ALA A 22 -32.37 -26.86 -35.58
N GLU A 23 -31.91 -27.31 -36.75
CA GLU A 23 -30.48 -27.56 -37.02
C GLU A 23 -29.64 -26.30 -36.82
N TYR A 24 -30.10 -25.13 -37.29
CA TYR A 24 -29.42 -23.86 -37.09
C TYR A 24 -29.27 -23.52 -35.60
N LYS A 25 -30.32 -23.74 -34.79
CA LYS A 25 -30.27 -23.53 -33.33
C LYS A 25 -29.29 -24.47 -32.63
N GLU A 26 -29.21 -25.74 -33.04
CA GLU A 26 -28.25 -26.70 -32.49
C GLU A 26 -26.80 -26.29 -32.80
N ILE A 27 -26.54 -25.86 -34.03
CA ILE A 27 -25.23 -25.35 -34.45
C ILE A 27 -24.88 -24.07 -33.68
N GLU A 28 -25.83 -23.16 -33.49
CA GLU A 28 -25.62 -21.93 -32.73
C GLU A 28 -25.26 -22.22 -31.26
N ASN A 29 -25.95 -23.17 -30.61
CA ASN A 29 -25.65 -23.58 -29.25
C ASN A 29 -24.26 -24.22 -29.14
N ARG A 30 -23.90 -25.11 -30.07
CA ARG A 30 -22.57 -25.73 -30.11
C ARG A 30 -21.47 -24.68 -30.34
N LEU A 31 -21.72 -23.67 -31.18
CA LEU A 31 -20.80 -22.57 -31.40
C LEU A 31 -20.61 -21.72 -30.12
N LYS A 32 -21.68 -21.46 -29.37
CA LYS A 32 -21.61 -20.76 -28.07
C LYS A 32 -20.78 -21.53 -27.05
N GLU A 33 -21.00 -22.84 -26.92
CA GLU A 33 -20.21 -23.69 -26.02
C GLU A 33 -18.73 -23.75 -26.41
N LEU A 34 -18.43 -23.87 -27.70
CA LEU A 34 -17.05 -23.87 -28.19
C LEU A 34 -16.35 -22.54 -27.92
N ARG A 35 -17.02 -21.41 -28.13
CA ARG A 35 -16.48 -20.08 -27.80
C ARG A 35 -16.23 -19.90 -26.30
N LEU A 36 -17.10 -20.43 -25.45
CA LEU A 36 -16.90 -20.42 -24.00
C LEU A 36 -15.66 -21.23 -23.61
N LYS A 37 -15.53 -22.46 -24.14
CA LYS A 37 -14.36 -23.31 -23.92
C LYS A 37 -13.07 -22.66 -24.42
N GLU A 38 -13.08 -22.08 -25.62
CA GLU A 38 -11.95 -21.35 -26.19
C GLU A 38 -11.54 -20.18 -25.28
N ARG A 39 -12.50 -19.40 -24.79
CA ARG A 39 -12.23 -18.29 -23.87
C ARG A 39 -11.62 -18.76 -22.56
N ASP A 40 -12.11 -19.85 -21.99
CA ASP A 40 -11.60 -20.38 -20.73
C ASP A 40 -10.21 -21.01 -20.90
N SER A 41 -9.98 -21.70 -22.02
CA SER A 41 -8.65 -22.18 -22.42
C SER A 41 -7.67 -21.03 -22.65
N GLN A 42 -8.10 -19.93 -23.29
CA GLN A 42 -7.26 -18.76 -23.49
C GLN A 42 -6.87 -18.11 -22.16
N LYS A 43 -7.81 -17.96 -21.21
CA LYS A 43 -7.49 -17.44 -19.88
C LYS A 43 -6.47 -18.31 -19.13
N LEU A 44 -6.59 -19.63 -19.24
CA LEU A 44 -5.64 -20.58 -18.64
C LEU A 44 -4.27 -20.49 -19.32
N PHE A 45 -4.23 -20.31 -20.64
CA PHE A 45 -3.02 -20.09 -21.39
C PHE A 45 -2.33 -18.79 -20.94
N ASP A 46 -3.05 -17.66 -20.93
CA ASP A 46 -2.50 -16.37 -20.52
C ASP A 46 -1.99 -16.41 -19.06
N LYS A 47 -2.69 -17.12 -18.17
CA LYS A 47 -2.25 -17.32 -16.79
C LYS A 47 -0.94 -18.11 -16.73
N SER A 48 -0.88 -19.25 -17.41
CA SER A 48 0.32 -20.09 -17.48
C SER A 48 1.51 -19.35 -18.09
N GLU A 49 1.26 -18.56 -19.15
CA GLU A 49 2.29 -17.77 -19.81
C GLU A 49 2.86 -16.70 -18.86
N ASN A 50 1.99 -16.03 -18.09
CA ASN A 50 2.43 -15.06 -17.08
C ASN A 50 3.23 -15.70 -15.94
N GLU A 51 2.85 -16.90 -15.51
CA GLU A 51 3.61 -17.67 -14.51
C GLU A 51 5.01 -18.02 -15.04
N ILE A 52 5.13 -18.49 -16.28
CA ILE A 52 6.42 -18.78 -16.92
C ILE A 52 7.29 -17.51 -17.02
N LYS A 53 6.70 -16.38 -17.42
CA LYS A 53 7.41 -15.08 -17.47
C LYS A 53 7.91 -14.67 -16.08
N SER A 54 7.14 -14.92 -15.03
CA SER A 54 7.55 -14.61 -13.65
C SER A 54 8.75 -15.46 -13.19
N LEU A 55 8.82 -16.73 -13.61
CA LEU A 55 9.92 -17.64 -13.27
C LEU A 55 11.25 -17.25 -13.92
N GLN A 56 11.22 -16.55 -15.06
CA GLN A 56 12.43 -16.04 -15.72
C GLN A 56 13.02 -14.81 -15.04
N SER A 57 12.30 -14.18 -14.11
CA SER A 57 12.79 -12.99 -13.42
C SER A 57 13.91 -13.35 -12.44
N VAL A 58 15.04 -12.64 -12.55
CA VAL A 58 16.16 -12.79 -11.63
C VAL A 58 16.02 -11.82 -10.46
N GLY A 59 16.39 -12.30 -9.27
CA GLY A 59 16.45 -11.48 -8.07
C GLY A 59 17.48 -10.36 -8.19
N GLN A 60 17.23 -9.26 -7.48
CA GLN A 60 18.16 -8.13 -7.37
C GLN A 60 18.65 -8.03 -5.92
N ILE A 61 19.91 -7.66 -5.74
CA ILE A 61 20.50 -7.45 -4.41
C ILE A 61 20.12 -6.05 -3.93
N VAL A 62 19.63 -5.94 -2.71
CA VAL A 62 19.32 -4.65 -2.10
C VAL A 62 20.57 -4.08 -1.43
N GLY A 63 20.81 -2.79 -1.64
CA GLY A 63 21.91 -2.08 -1.01
C GLY A 63 21.62 -0.60 -0.78
N GLU A 64 22.54 0.07 -0.11
CA GLU A 64 22.49 1.49 0.21
C GLU A 64 23.68 2.21 -0.41
N VAL A 65 23.42 3.33 -1.08
CA VAL A 65 24.45 4.20 -1.64
C VAL A 65 25.17 4.92 -0.50
N LEU A 66 26.46 4.68 -0.33
CA LEU A 66 27.28 5.37 0.65
C LEU A 66 27.80 6.70 0.11
N LYS A 67 28.38 6.69 -1.08
CA LYS A 67 29.00 7.89 -1.66
C LYS A 67 29.14 7.75 -3.17
N GLN A 68 28.95 8.85 -3.89
CA GLN A 68 29.31 8.94 -5.29
C GLN A 68 30.82 9.22 -5.42
N LEU A 69 31.53 8.40 -6.19
CA LEU A 69 32.97 8.56 -6.40
C LEU A 69 33.26 9.34 -7.68
N THR A 70 32.57 8.98 -8.77
CA THR A 70 32.62 9.68 -10.05
C THR A 70 31.21 9.77 -10.64
N GLU A 71 31.05 10.37 -11.83
CA GLU A 71 29.74 10.43 -12.49
C GLU A 71 29.15 9.05 -12.80
N GLU A 72 29.96 8.01 -12.96
CA GLU A 72 29.49 6.66 -13.31
C GLU A 72 29.70 5.62 -12.20
N LYS A 73 30.54 5.92 -11.20
CA LYS A 73 30.89 4.99 -10.13
C LYS A 73 30.36 5.44 -8.78
N PHE A 74 29.68 4.53 -8.10
CA PHE A 74 29.10 4.71 -6.77
C PHE A 74 29.66 3.66 -5.81
N ILE A 75 29.80 4.02 -4.54
CA ILE A 75 30.09 3.06 -3.49
C ILE A 75 28.75 2.64 -2.89
N VAL A 76 28.45 1.34 -2.97
CA VAL A 76 27.23 0.75 -2.41
C VAL A 76 27.60 -0.29 -1.37
N LYS A 77 26.86 -0.32 -0.27
CA LYS A 77 26.93 -1.38 0.74
C LYS A 77 25.73 -2.29 0.56
N ALA A 78 25.95 -3.58 0.33
CA ALA A 78 24.86 -4.56 0.36
C ALA A 78 24.38 -4.76 1.81
N THR A 79 23.10 -5.12 2.02
CA THR A 79 22.45 -5.20 3.34
C THR A 79 23.31 -5.87 4.42
N ASN A 80 23.88 -7.04 4.10
CA ASN A 80 24.78 -7.80 4.99
C ASN A 80 26.15 -8.06 4.36
N GLY A 81 26.61 -7.18 3.48
CA GLY A 81 27.79 -7.43 2.65
C GLY A 81 28.91 -6.42 2.78
N PRO A 82 30.03 -6.67 2.07
CA PRO A 82 31.11 -5.72 1.93
C PRO A 82 30.65 -4.52 1.06
N ARG A 83 31.52 -3.52 0.99
CA ARG A 83 31.30 -2.32 0.17
C ARG A 83 31.84 -2.58 -1.23
N TYR A 84 31.03 -2.29 -2.23
CA TYR A 84 31.39 -2.45 -3.64
C TYR A 84 31.47 -1.09 -4.33
N VAL A 85 32.40 -0.96 -5.27
CA VAL A 85 32.38 0.13 -6.24
C VAL A 85 31.63 -0.37 -7.46
N VAL A 86 30.47 0.23 -7.71
CA VAL A 86 29.50 -0.24 -8.69
C VAL A 86 29.24 0.82 -9.76
N GLY A 87 29.01 0.35 -10.97
CA GLY A 87 28.51 1.20 -12.06
C GLY A 87 27.02 1.48 -11.92
N CYS A 88 26.55 2.55 -12.54
CA CYS A 88 25.13 2.86 -12.64
C CYS A 88 24.61 2.71 -14.07
N ARG A 89 23.40 2.17 -14.25
CA ARG A 89 22.73 2.13 -15.54
C ARG A 89 22.46 3.56 -16.03
N ARG A 90 22.82 3.86 -17.29
CA ARG A 90 22.72 5.21 -17.88
C ARG A 90 21.32 5.81 -17.89
N SER A 91 20.27 4.97 -17.82
CA SER A 91 18.88 5.41 -17.81
C SER A 91 18.38 5.94 -16.45
N ILE A 92 19.21 5.90 -15.40
CA ILE A 92 18.83 6.34 -14.05
C ILE A 92 19.29 7.78 -13.80
N ASP A 93 18.42 8.57 -13.19
CA ASP A 93 18.73 9.94 -12.75
C ASP A 93 19.78 9.92 -11.63
N LYS A 94 21.03 10.24 -11.98
CA LYS A 94 22.16 10.28 -11.05
C LYS A 94 21.96 11.27 -9.89
N GLY A 95 21.21 12.35 -10.10
CA GLY A 95 20.92 13.35 -9.06
C GLY A 95 20.04 12.85 -7.91
N LYS A 96 19.28 11.77 -8.12
CA LYS A 96 18.44 11.14 -7.08
C LYS A 96 19.23 10.14 -6.22
N LEU A 97 20.37 9.66 -6.71
CA LEU A 97 21.25 8.72 -6.03
C LEU A 97 22.14 9.46 -5.02
N LYS A 98 21.52 9.91 -3.93
CA LYS A 98 22.21 10.56 -2.82
C LYS A 98 22.70 9.53 -1.81
N GLN A 99 23.59 9.97 -0.92
CA GLN A 99 24.00 9.15 0.21
C GLN A 99 22.78 8.75 1.05
N GLY A 100 22.67 7.46 1.36
CA GLY A 100 21.55 6.87 2.09
C GLY A 100 20.37 6.43 1.22
N THR A 101 20.43 6.61 -0.10
CA THR A 101 19.40 6.11 -1.00
C THR A 101 19.52 4.59 -1.16
N ARG A 102 18.39 3.90 -1.03
CA ARG A 102 18.30 2.45 -1.23
C ARG A 102 18.25 2.15 -2.73
N VAL A 103 19.02 1.17 -3.19
CA VAL A 103 19.15 0.82 -4.61
C VAL A 103 19.08 -0.69 -4.80
N ALA A 104 18.58 -1.10 -5.96
CA ALA A 104 18.63 -2.49 -6.41
C ALA A 104 19.85 -2.67 -7.32
N LEU A 105 20.69 -3.62 -6.96
CA LEU A 105 21.85 -4.06 -7.72
C LEU A 105 21.53 -5.33 -8.49
N ASP A 106 22.10 -5.45 -9.67
CA ASP A 106 22.11 -6.71 -10.40
C ASP A 106 22.92 -7.79 -9.66
N MET A 107 22.44 -9.03 -9.67
CA MET A 107 23.08 -10.10 -8.91
C MET A 107 24.42 -10.56 -9.52
N THR A 108 24.55 -10.47 -10.85
CA THR A 108 25.76 -10.93 -11.58
C THR A 108 26.77 -9.81 -11.77
N THR A 109 26.32 -8.63 -12.23
CA THR A 109 27.22 -7.51 -12.56
C THR A 109 27.41 -6.49 -11.44
N LEU A 110 26.65 -6.60 -10.35
CA LEU A 110 26.61 -5.61 -9.27
C LEU A 110 26.36 -4.18 -9.78
N THR A 111 25.61 -3.99 -10.87
CA THR A 111 25.29 -2.67 -11.41
C THR A 111 24.00 -2.12 -10.78
N ILE A 112 23.93 -0.81 -10.54
CA ILE A 112 22.70 -0.16 -10.06
C ILE A 112 21.65 -0.21 -11.17
N MET A 113 20.60 -1.00 -10.94
CA MET A 113 19.50 -1.24 -11.88
C MET A 113 18.34 -0.24 -11.71
N ARG A 114 17.98 0.08 -10.46
CA ARG A 114 16.93 1.04 -10.12
C ARG A 114 17.10 1.56 -8.69
N GLN A 115 16.56 2.75 -8.44
CA GLN A 115 16.38 3.24 -7.07
C GLN A 115 15.18 2.56 -6.42
N LEU A 116 15.27 2.31 -5.11
CA LEU A 116 14.19 1.77 -4.30
C LEU A 116 13.69 2.85 -3.33
N PRO A 117 12.39 2.86 -3.00
CA PRO A 117 11.90 3.67 -1.89
C PRO A 117 12.54 3.22 -0.57
N ARG A 118 12.45 4.07 0.46
CA ARG A 118 12.89 3.71 1.80
C ARG A 118 12.14 2.48 2.30
N GLU A 119 12.85 1.64 3.05
CA GLU A 119 12.24 0.55 3.78
C GLU A 119 11.41 1.10 4.92
N VAL A 120 10.33 0.39 5.22
CA VAL A 120 9.59 0.55 6.47
C VAL A 120 9.52 -0.81 7.12
N ASP A 121 9.99 -0.92 8.35
CA ASP A 121 9.93 -2.15 9.11
C ASP A 121 8.47 -2.64 9.20
N PRO A 122 8.20 -3.93 8.99
CA PRO A 122 6.83 -4.47 9.01
C PRO A 122 6.08 -4.21 10.31
N LEU A 123 6.81 -4.07 11.43
CA LEU A 123 6.24 -3.72 12.73
C LEU A 123 5.68 -2.30 12.73
N VAL A 124 6.41 -1.33 12.19
CA VAL A 124 5.95 0.06 12.06
C VAL A 124 4.76 0.14 11.10
N TYR A 125 4.78 -0.62 10.01
CA TYR A 125 3.66 -0.71 9.08
C TYR A 125 2.39 -1.25 9.75
N LYS A 126 2.52 -2.26 10.63
CA LYS A 126 1.39 -2.76 11.43
C LYS A 126 0.85 -1.72 12.40
N MET A 127 1.73 -0.97 13.06
CA MET A 127 1.33 0.12 13.98
C MET A 127 0.53 1.23 13.30
N SER A 128 0.77 1.48 12.00
CA SER A 128 0.05 2.52 11.25
C SER A 128 -1.28 2.07 10.64
N HIS A 129 -1.45 0.76 10.43
CA HIS A 129 -2.66 0.17 9.84
C HIS A 129 -3.66 -0.33 10.88
N GLU A 130 -3.37 -0.13 12.17
CA GLU A 130 -4.33 -0.40 13.22
C GLU A 130 -5.33 0.75 13.26
N ASP A 131 -6.49 0.56 12.61
CA ASP A 131 -7.52 1.59 12.51
C ASP A 131 -7.92 2.08 13.91
N PRO A 132 -7.93 3.41 14.16
CA PRO A 132 -8.34 3.97 15.45
C PRO A 132 -9.81 3.67 15.79
N GLY A 133 -10.58 3.01 14.91
CA GLY A 133 -12.01 2.80 15.05
C GLY A 133 -12.78 4.10 14.81
N ASN A 134 -14.04 3.98 14.40
CA ASN A 134 -14.91 5.12 14.14
C ASN A 134 -15.53 5.64 15.44
N VAL A 135 -14.68 6.10 16.37
CA VAL A 135 -15.11 6.66 17.66
C VAL A 135 -15.19 8.17 17.54
N SER A 136 -16.36 8.73 17.87
CA SER A 136 -16.59 10.17 17.86
C SER A 136 -16.42 10.79 19.26
N TYR A 137 -16.16 12.11 19.33
CA TYR A 137 -16.15 12.82 20.63
C TYR A 137 -17.49 12.74 21.38
N ALA A 138 -18.60 12.49 20.67
CA ALA A 138 -19.92 12.35 21.27
C ALA A 138 -20.06 11.07 22.12
N GLU A 139 -19.21 10.07 21.88
CA GLU A 139 -19.18 8.84 22.69
C GLU A 139 -18.44 9.02 24.03
N ILE A 140 -17.75 10.15 24.21
CA ILE A 140 -16.98 10.45 25.43
C ILE A 140 -17.77 11.40 26.34
N GLY A 141 -18.20 10.89 27.50
CA GLY A 141 -18.90 11.67 28.51
C GLY A 141 -17.96 12.24 29.59
N GLY A 142 -18.31 13.43 30.11
CA GLY A 142 -17.72 13.95 31.35
C GLY A 142 -16.29 14.50 31.29
N LEU A 143 -15.67 14.54 30.11
CA LEU A 143 -14.29 14.98 29.88
C LEU A 143 -14.18 16.18 28.92
N SER A 144 -15.18 17.06 28.91
CA SER A 144 -15.29 18.16 27.93
C SER A 144 -14.12 19.14 27.99
N GLU A 145 -13.62 19.45 29.19
CA GLU A 145 -12.47 20.34 29.38
C GLU A 145 -11.18 19.71 28.83
N GLN A 146 -10.92 18.44 29.13
CA GLN A 146 -9.73 17.72 28.68
C GLN A 146 -9.74 17.51 27.17
N ILE A 147 -10.92 17.24 26.58
CA ILE A 147 -11.08 17.16 25.12
C ILE A 147 -10.76 18.52 24.48
N ARG A 148 -11.22 19.62 25.06
CA ARG A 148 -10.91 20.98 24.55
C ARG A 148 -9.41 21.26 24.58
N GLU A 149 -8.75 21.03 25.71
CA GLU A 149 -7.30 21.23 25.85
C GLU A 149 -6.50 20.40 24.84
N LEU A 150 -6.89 19.13 24.64
CA LEU A 150 -6.20 18.27 23.69
C LEU A 150 -6.40 18.72 22.23
N ARG A 151 -7.59 19.21 21.88
CA ARG A 151 -7.86 19.79 20.56
C ARG A 151 -7.04 21.05 20.32
N GLU A 152 -6.88 21.91 21.32
CA GLU A 152 -6.02 23.09 21.20
C GLU A 152 -4.55 22.74 20.99
N VAL A 153 -4.07 21.64 21.58
CA VAL A 153 -2.68 21.18 21.42
C VAL A 153 -2.45 20.48 20.08
N VAL A 154 -3.41 19.70 19.58
CA VAL A 154 -3.22 18.85 18.39
C VAL A 154 -3.86 19.47 17.13
N GLU A 155 -5.14 19.83 17.18
CA GLU A 155 -5.93 20.28 16.02
C GLU A 155 -5.60 21.71 15.62
N LEU A 156 -5.49 22.63 16.60
CA LEU A 156 -5.24 24.05 16.34
C LEU A 156 -3.93 24.32 15.58
N PRO A 157 -2.76 23.73 15.93
CA PRO A 157 -1.53 23.96 15.17
C PRO A 157 -1.52 23.30 13.79
N LEU A 158 -2.30 22.21 13.60
CA LEU A 158 -2.44 21.55 12.31
C LEU A 158 -3.29 22.37 11.34
N ILE A 159 -4.39 22.97 11.82
CA ILE A 159 -5.31 23.73 10.97
C ILE A 159 -4.81 25.16 10.74
N ASN A 160 -4.37 25.85 11.80
CA ASN A 160 -4.06 27.30 11.75
C ASN A 160 -2.66 27.64 12.32
N PRO A 161 -1.57 27.24 11.65
CA PRO A 161 -0.21 27.52 12.12
C PRO A 161 0.14 29.02 12.12
N GLU A 162 -0.60 29.86 11.40
CA GLU A 162 -0.36 31.31 11.36
C GLU A 162 -0.59 32.01 12.70
N LEU A 163 -1.55 31.54 13.51
CA LEU A 163 -1.85 32.13 14.81
C LEU A 163 -0.63 32.09 15.73
N PHE A 164 0.05 30.94 15.76
CA PHE A 164 1.28 30.74 16.53
C PHE A 164 2.42 31.63 16.02
N LYS A 165 2.54 31.79 14.69
CA LYS A 165 3.56 32.67 14.08
C LYS A 165 3.35 34.15 14.40
N ARG A 166 2.09 34.63 14.43
CA ARG A 166 1.77 36.03 14.76
C ARG A 166 2.06 36.36 16.22
N VAL A 167 1.78 35.42 17.11
CA VAL A 167 2.09 35.55 18.55
C VAL A 167 3.59 35.34 18.82
N GLY A 168 4.32 34.68 17.91
CA GLY A 168 5.75 34.42 18.04
C GLY A 168 6.08 33.24 18.96
N ILE A 169 5.11 32.35 19.20
CA ILE A 169 5.28 31.17 20.05
C ILE A 169 5.37 29.89 19.20
N THR A 170 6.15 28.92 19.66
CA THR A 170 6.18 27.59 19.04
C THR A 170 5.02 26.75 19.54
N PRO A 171 4.29 26.02 18.66
CA PRO A 171 3.22 25.15 19.11
C PRO A 171 3.77 24.02 20.01
N PRO A 172 2.97 23.55 20.97
CA PRO A 172 3.32 22.41 21.80
C PRO A 172 3.55 21.15 20.94
N LYS A 173 4.55 20.34 21.30
CA LYS A 173 4.99 19.18 20.49
C LYS A 173 4.39 17.84 20.93
N GLY A 174 3.62 17.82 22.02
CA GLY A 174 3.03 16.61 22.57
C GLY A 174 2.24 16.88 23.84
N CYS A 175 1.45 15.89 24.24
CA CYS A 175 0.60 15.90 25.41
C CYS A 175 0.81 14.61 26.21
N LEU A 176 0.65 14.67 27.52
CA LEU A 176 0.70 13.51 28.40
C LEU A 176 -0.65 13.30 29.06
N LEU A 177 -1.28 12.16 28.82
CA LEU A 177 -2.54 11.77 29.46
C LEU A 177 -2.23 10.87 30.67
N TYR A 178 -2.54 11.32 31.88
CA TYR A 178 -2.35 10.54 33.10
C TYR A 178 -3.64 10.48 33.92
N GLY A 179 -3.75 9.48 34.79
CA GLY A 179 -4.94 9.28 35.64
C GLY A 179 -5.15 7.82 36.03
N PRO A 180 -6.13 7.52 36.89
CA PRO A 180 -6.51 6.16 37.24
C PRO A 180 -6.86 5.31 36.01
N PRO A 181 -6.69 3.97 36.07
CA PRO A 181 -7.14 3.09 34.99
C PRO A 181 -8.67 3.20 34.82
N GLY A 182 -9.17 3.04 33.59
CA GLY A 182 -10.60 3.10 33.29
C GLY A 182 -11.16 4.51 33.04
N THR A 183 -10.33 5.55 33.06
CA THR A 183 -10.74 6.96 32.80
C THR A 183 -10.82 7.32 31.30
N GLY A 184 -10.69 6.35 30.39
CA GLY A 184 -10.89 6.58 28.95
C GLY A 184 -9.72 7.21 28.19
N LYS A 185 -8.50 7.24 28.74
CA LYS A 185 -7.30 7.82 28.09
C LYS A 185 -7.05 7.30 26.67
N THR A 186 -7.05 5.98 26.50
CA THR A 186 -6.86 5.33 25.17
C THR A 186 -8.03 5.63 24.23
N LEU A 187 -9.26 5.71 24.75
CA LEU A 187 -10.46 6.01 23.95
C LEU A 187 -10.43 7.46 23.45
N LEU A 188 -9.99 8.40 24.29
CA LEU A 188 -9.82 9.80 23.95
C LEU A 188 -8.78 9.99 22.83
N ALA A 189 -7.63 9.30 22.91
CA ALA A 189 -6.63 9.33 21.84
C ALA A 189 -7.16 8.79 20.49
N ARG A 190 -7.97 7.72 20.53
CA ARG A 190 -8.61 7.15 19.34
C ARG A 190 -9.62 8.10 18.70
N ALA A 191 -10.43 8.79 19.52
CA ALA A 191 -11.40 9.77 19.02
C ALA A 191 -10.72 10.96 18.31
N VAL A 192 -9.60 11.46 18.85
CA VAL A 192 -8.82 12.52 18.21
C VAL A 192 -8.29 12.08 16.85
N ALA A 193 -7.75 10.86 16.78
CA ALA A 193 -7.22 10.30 15.54
C ALA A 193 -8.29 10.13 14.46
N SER A 194 -9.47 9.62 14.84
CA SER A 194 -10.61 9.45 13.93
C SER A 194 -11.12 10.79 13.41
N GLN A 195 -11.20 11.81 14.27
CA GLN A 195 -11.71 13.14 13.87
C GLN A 195 -10.77 13.87 12.90
N LEU A 196 -9.46 13.74 13.07
CA LEU A 196 -8.46 14.47 12.29
C LEU A 196 -8.14 13.82 10.93
N ASN A 197 -8.60 12.60 10.67
CA ASN A 197 -8.30 11.83 9.45
C ASN A 197 -6.80 11.84 9.10
N CYS A 198 -5.94 11.82 10.11
CA CYS A 198 -4.49 11.83 9.96
C CYS A 198 -3.90 10.45 10.24
N ASN A 199 -2.68 10.20 9.78
CA ASN A 199 -2.02 8.92 10.04
C ASN A 199 -1.82 8.72 11.55
N PHE A 200 -2.40 7.66 12.10
CA PHE A 200 -2.32 7.31 13.51
C PHE A 200 -1.36 6.13 13.69
N LEU A 201 -0.30 6.33 14.45
CA LEU A 201 0.65 5.30 14.84
C LEU A 201 0.38 4.93 16.29
N LYS A 202 -0.29 3.79 16.51
CA LYS A 202 -0.48 3.24 17.85
C LYS A 202 0.72 2.37 18.22
N VAL A 203 1.37 2.70 19.32
CA VAL A 203 2.57 2.03 19.78
C VAL A 203 2.36 1.60 21.22
N VAL A 204 2.43 0.30 21.47
CA VAL A 204 2.45 -0.24 22.82
C VAL A 204 3.90 -0.29 23.29
N SER A 205 4.24 0.35 24.41
CA SER A 205 5.64 0.48 24.84
C SER A 205 6.34 -0.87 25.04
N SER A 206 5.60 -1.90 25.46
CA SER A 206 6.13 -3.26 25.61
C SER A 206 6.49 -3.93 24.27
N ALA A 207 5.86 -3.52 23.16
CA ALA A 207 6.11 -4.08 21.84
C ALA A 207 7.42 -3.59 21.19
N ILE A 208 7.98 -2.48 21.69
CA ILE A 208 9.23 -1.91 21.17
C ILE A 208 10.47 -2.61 21.77
N VAL A 209 10.31 -3.29 22.90
CA VAL A 209 11.42 -3.90 23.63
C VAL A 209 11.76 -5.27 23.03
N ASP A 210 12.93 -5.36 22.40
CA ASP A 210 13.46 -6.61 21.87
C ASP A 210 14.70 -7.11 22.66
N LYS A 211 14.96 -8.42 22.63
CA LYS A 211 16.12 -9.07 23.24
C LYS A 211 17.44 -8.75 22.50
N TYR A 212 17.34 -8.31 21.25
CA TYR A 212 18.49 -8.04 20.40
C TYR A 212 19.05 -6.63 20.65
N ILE A 213 20.37 -6.54 20.84
CA ILE A 213 21.06 -5.29 21.17
C ILE A 213 20.89 -4.28 20.03
N GLY A 214 20.31 -3.13 20.35
CA GLY A 214 20.19 -2.00 19.42
C GLY A 214 18.97 -2.03 18.50
N GLU A 215 18.21 -3.14 18.47
CA GLU A 215 16.99 -3.25 17.65
C GLU A 215 15.88 -2.32 18.14
N SER A 216 15.65 -2.24 19.45
CA SER A 216 14.65 -1.32 20.02
C SER A 216 14.94 0.14 19.64
N ALA A 217 16.22 0.53 19.66
CA ALA A 217 16.64 1.89 19.27
C ALA A 217 16.54 2.12 17.76
N ARG A 218 16.69 1.08 16.93
CA ARG A 218 16.45 1.14 15.48
C ARG A 218 14.97 1.36 15.21
N MET A 219 14.10 0.59 15.87
CA MET A 219 12.65 0.66 15.71
C MET A 219 12.10 2.05 16.03
N ILE A 220 12.51 2.66 17.15
CA ILE A 220 12.08 4.02 17.51
C ILE A 220 12.51 5.05 16.44
N ARG A 221 13.75 4.95 15.94
CA ARG A 221 14.24 5.83 14.87
C ARG A 221 13.43 5.66 13.59
N GLU A 222 13.10 4.43 13.25
CA GLU A 222 12.35 4.09 12.05
C GLU A 222 10.90 4.54 12.13
N MET A 223 10.25 4.36 13.28
CA MET A 223 8.91 4.88 13.57
C MET A 223 8.83 6.39 13.39
N PHE A 224 9.79 7.16 13.93
CA PHE A 224 9.80 8.62 13.73
C PHE A 224 10.13 9.03 12.29
N ASN A 225 10.95 8.26 11.58
CA ASN A 225 11.19 8.50 10.16
C ASN A 225 9.91 8.27 9.35
N TYR A 226 9.18 7.19 9.64
CA TYR A 226 7.88 6.90 9.03
C TYR A 226 6.86 8.00 9.31
N ALA A 227 6.78 8.49 10.54
CA ALA A 227 5.91 9.61 10.91
C ALA A 227 6.27 10.91 10.18
N ARG A 228 7.56 11.15 9.91
CA ARG A 228 8.03 12.32 9.14
C ARG A 228 7.69 12.21 7.66
N ASP A 229 7.83 11.02 7.08
CA ASP A 229 7.53 10.78 5.68
C ASP A 229 6.01 10.84 5.40
N ASN A 230 5.18 10.61 6.42
CA ASN A 230 3.71 10.61 6.35
C ASN A 230 3.04 11.78 7.12
N GLN A 231 3.59 12.99 7.06
CA GLN A 231 2.96 14.15 7.68
C GLN A 231 1.64 14.53 6.97
N PRO A 232 0.55 14.88 7.71
CA PRO A 232 0.41 14.97 9.17
C PRO A 232 0.18 13.61 9.86
N CYS A 233 0.85 13.39 11.00
CA CYS A 233 0.82 12.12 11.72
C CYS A 233 0.82 12.30 13.24
N ILE A 234 0.07 11.45 13.96
CA ILE A 234 0.02 11.37 15.42
C ILE A 234 0.65 10.05 15.85
N VAL A 235 1.66 10.13 16.72
CA VAL A 235 2.25 8.97 17.39
C VAL A 235 1.66 8.87 18.79
N PHE A 236 0.92 7.80 19.05
CA PHE A 236 0.35 7.50 20.36
C PHE A 236 1.14 6.37 21.01
N MET A 237 1.73 6.65 22.18
CA MET A 237 2.42 5.66 23.00
C MET A 237 1.52 5.28 24.18
N ASP A 238 1.12 4.01 24.23
CA ASP A 238 0.31 3.41 25.30
C ASP A 238 1.22 2.56 26.21
N GLU A 239 0.88 2.54 27.51
CA GLU A 239 1.65 1.99 28.63
C GLU A 239 3.00 2.64 28.95
#